data_AF-A0A811L9F1-F1
#
_entry.id   AF-A0A811L9F1-F1
#
_cell.length_a   1.000
_cell.length_b   1.000
_cell.length_c   1.000
_cell.angle_alpha   90.00
_cell.angle_beta   90.00
_cell.angle_gamma   90.00
#
_symmetry.space_group_name_H-M   'P 1'
#
loop_
_entity.id
_entity.type
_entity.pdbx_description
1 polymer ?
#
loop_
_entity_poly.entity_id
_entity_poly.type
_entity_poly.pdbx_seq_one_letter_code
_entity_poly.pdbx_strand_id
1 'polypeptide(L)'
;MQLYASSLRLLIRRMINMEASRKLDVKLDLLNPEVDELAPILSAELEAYFGDYEIEIVDCPDLTRPPFKMTSKGFGPDLRIAEVGGVGNLYPRIRRDKLYNLKSICDLCDLPNGSVFGPGAGPRTSVGVNCEMVADANFSQGTVNTRIGKISGDSFVQETTCDPCFGLLANLAVSSGQTNQVLKIVARNRLTDYSFPHAIQQALFNHYRAKLVSMAGVFVQKSGDAKIHVMPDFPERDFSCWDEERAWLRHFKATSPLICCSVIHSVNPGIDLRLEHTHCYSDHGDVGHYYIDLDPETAEFEGYFSPAKVLYRIDQIDSKGREK
;
A
#
# COMPACT_ATOMS: atom_id res chain seq x y z
N MET A 1 -24.14 -36.15 -5.39
CA MET A 1 -24.02 -35.30 -6.61
C MET A 1 -24.20 -33.80 -6.37
N GLN A 2 -24.82 -33.37 -5.26
CA GLN A 2 -25.12 -31.94 -5.00
C GLN A 2 -23.95 -31.14 -4.38
N LEU A 3 -23.04 -31.80 -3.64
CA LEU A 3 -21.84 -31.18 -3.04
C LEU A 3 -20.71 -30.85 -4.05
N TYR A 4 -20.63 -31.57 -5.17
CA TYR A 4 -19.65 -31.29 -6.23
C TYR A 4 -20.08 -30.11 -7.15
N ALA A 5 -21.38 -29.84 -7.24
CA ALA A 5 -21.90 -28.73 -8.03
C ALA A 5 -21.71 -27.36 -7.35
N SER A 6 -21.67 -27.31 -6.01
CA SER A 6 -21.42 -26.08 -5.27
C SER A 6 -19.94 -25.67 -5.29
N SER A 7 -19.01 -26.62 -5.18
CA SER A 7 -17.57 -26.35 -5.25
C SER A 7 -17.14 -25.90 -6.66
N LEU A 8 -17.68 -26.52 -7.71
CA LEU A 8 -17.39 -26.13 -9.09
C LEU A 8 -17.97 -24.75 -9.43
N ARG A 9 -19.17 -24.42 -8.95
CA ARG A 9 -19.74 -23.06 -9.10
C ARG A 9 -18.97 -22.00 -8.30
N LEU A 10 -18.43 -22.35 -7.13
CA LEU A 10 -17.58 -21.48 -6.33
C LEU A 10 -16.23 -21.23 -7.01
N LEU A 11 -15.64 -22.28 -7.60
CA LEU A 11 -14.40 -22.18 -8.38
C LEU A 11 -14.59 -21.34 -9.64
N ILE A 12 -15.67 -21.58 -10.39
CA ILE A 12 -16.03 -20.81 -11.59
C ILE A 12 -16.33 -19.35 -11.23
N ARG A 13 -17.05 -19.07 -10.13
CA ARG A 13 -17.25 -17.69 -9.63
C ARG A 13 -15.93 -17.03 -9.20
N ARG A 14 -15.02 -17.76 -8.55
CA ARG A 14 -13.67 -17.26 -8.21
C ARG A 14 -12.88 -16.92 -9.47
N MET A 15 -12.93 -17.78 -10.49
CA MET A 15 -12.23 -17.56 -11.76
C MET A 15 -12.83 -16.42 -12.60
N ILE A 16 -14.16 -16.28 -12.65
CA ILE A 16 -14.84 -15.18 -13.34
C ILE A 16 -14.60 -13.85 -12.63
N ASN A 17 -14.63 -13.80 -11.29
CA ASN A 17 -14.39 -12.54 -10.58
C ASN A 17 -12.92 -12.08 -10.63
N MET A 18 -11.97 -12.99 -10.83
CA MET A 18 -10.56 -12.65 -11.06
C MET A 18 -10.29 -12.03 -12.45
N GLU A 19 -11.27 -11.98 -13.35
CA GLU A 19 -11.18 -11.28 -14.64
C GLU A 19 -10.88 -9.78 -14.44
N ALA A 20 -11.34 -9.17 -13.33
CA ALA A 20 -11.06 -7.77 -13.00
C ALA A 20 -9.55 -7.49 -12.85
N SER A 21 -8.73 -8.48 -12.47
CA SER A 21 -7.27 -8.33 -12.38
C SER A 21 -6.60 -8.16 -13.75
N ARG A 22 -7.32 -8.45 -14.84
CA ARG A 22 -6.79 -8.39 -16.21
C ARG A 22 -7.27 -7.17 -16.99
N LYS A 23 -8.12 -6.34 -16.39
CA LYS A 23 -8.66 -5.13 -17.01
C LYS A 23 -7.67 -3.96 -16.83
N LEU A 24 -6.70 -3.86 -17.73
CA LEU A 24 -5.80 -2.71 -17.79
C LEU A 24 -6.53 -1.52 -18.44
N ASP A 25 -6.70 -0.43 -17.70
CA ASP A 25 -7.32 0.80 -18.23
C ASP A 25 -6.26 1.78 -18.75
N VAL A 26 -5.15 1.95 -18.01
CA VAL A 26 -4.06 2.85 -18.38
C VAL A 26 -2.70 2.23 -18.05
N LYS A 27 -1.73 2.37 -18.95
CA LYS A 27 -0.30 2.14 -18.70
C LYS A 27 0.45 3.44 -19.00
N LEU A 28 1.22 3.94 -18.04
CA LEU A 28 2.01 5.17 -18.19
C LEU A 28 3.48 4.88 -17.90
N ASP A 29 4.35 5.30 -18.81
CA ASP A 29 5.76 5.51 -18.47
C ASP A 29 5.85 6.76 -17.58
N LEU A 30 6.52 6.59 -16.45
CA LEU A 30 6.63 7.63 -15.44
C LEU A 30 7.86 8.51 -15.68
N LEU A 31 7.84 9.74 -15.16
CA LEU A 31 9.10 10.42 -14.90
C LEU A 31 9.81 9.61 -13.81
N ASN A 32 10.90 8.97 -14.20
CA ASN A 32 11.70 8.10 -13.34
C ASN A 32 13.07 8.78 -13.09
N PRO A 33 13.12 9.78 -12.20
CA PRO A 33 14.39 10.41 -11.82
C PRO A 33 15.27 9.40 -11.10
N GLU A 34 16.57 9.45 -11.35
CA GLU A 34 17.52 8.58 -10.64
C GLU A 34 17.61 9.00 -9.15
N VAL A 35 18.05 8.08 -8.30
CA VAL A 35 18.20 8.37 -6.85
C VAL A 35 19.18 9.51 -6.57
N ASP A 36 20.18 9.70 -7.43
CA ASP A 36 21.12 10.83 -7.36
C ASP A 36 20.46 12.20 -7.60
N GLU A 37 19.40 12.26 -8.42
CA GLU A 37 18.61 13.47 -8.63
C GLU A 37 17.65 13.69 -7.46
N LEU A 38 16.99 12.63 -7.00
CA LEU A 38 15.99 12.70 -5.93
C LEU A 38 16.59 13.06 -4.56
N ALA A 39 17.77 12.57 -4.22
CA ALA A 39 18.38 12.79 -2.91
C ALA A 39 18.50 14.29 -2.52
N PRO A 40 19.13 15.16 -3.32
CA PRO A 40 19.23 16.59 -2.99
C PRO A 40 17.87 17.30 -3.01
N ILE A 41 16.92 16.86 -3.84
CA ILE A 41 15.56 17.43 -3.88
C ILE A 41 14.83 17.15 -2.58
N LEU A 42 14.80 15.88 -2.15
CA LEU A 42 14.15 15.50 -0.89
C LEU A 42 14.84 16.14 0.31
N SER A 43 16.17 16.24 0.28
CA SER A 43 16.93 16.93 1.33
C SER A 43 16.50 18.39 1.47
N ALA A 44 16.38 19.14 0.37
CA ALA A 44 15.97 20.54 0.43
C ALA A 44 14.51 20.72 0.87
N GLU A 45 13.60 19.87 0.40
CA GLU A 45 12.17 20.01 0.68
C GLU A 45 11.77 19.52 2.08
N LEU A 46 12.45 18.50 2.63
CA LEU A 46 12.10 17.90 3.92
C LEU A 46 12.40 18.80 5.13
N GLU A 47 13.23 19.84 4.95
CA GLU A 47 13.50 20.87 5.98
C GLU A 47 12.22 21.57 6.48
N ALA A 48 11.21 21.70 5.61
CA ALA A 48 9.93 22.32 6.00
C ALA A 48 9.06 21.41 6.90
N TYR A 49 9.35 20.11 6.97
CA TYR A 49 8.49 19.12 7.59
C TYR A 49 9.09 18.48 8.84
N PHE A 50 10.42 18.45 8.97
CA PHE A 50 11.14 17.77 10.06
C PHE A 50 12.28 18.62 10.60
N GLY A 51 12.43 18.64 11.92
CA GLY A 51 13.51 19.37 12.59
C GLY A 51 14.88 18.68 12.52
N ASP A 52 14.90 17.38 12.25
CA ASP A 52 16.12 16.60 11.97
C ASP A 52 15.81 15.57 10.88
N TYR A 53 16.64 15.53 9.84
CA TYR A 53 16.46 14.61 8.72
C TYR A 53 17.80 14.34 8.02
N GLU A 54 17.89 13.16 7.39
CA GLU A 54 19.07 12.71 6.66
C GLU A 54 18.62 11.93 5.42
N ILE A 55 19.21 12.24 4.27
CA ILE A 55 18.96 11.57 3.00
C ILE A 55 20.27 10.99 2.48
N GLU A 56 20.31 9.67 2.31
CA GLU A 56 21.47 8.94 1.82
C GLU A 56 21.08 8.02 0.66
N ILE A 57 22.02 7.78 -0.26
CA ILE A 57 21.88 6.73 -1.26
C ILE A 57 22.67 5.53 -0.76
N VAL A 58 21.97 4.42 -0.54
CA VAL A 58 22.55 3.20 0.06
C VAL A 58 22.16 1.98 -0.74
N ASP A 59 22.91 0.89 -0.59
CA ASP A 59 22.43 -0.42 -1.01
C ASP A 59 21.20 -0.80 -0.18
N CYS A 60 20.15 -1.29 -0.84
CA CYS A 60 18.94 -1.73 -0.17
C CYS A 60 19.27 -2.79 0.90
N PRO A 61 18.87 -2.59 2.17
CA PRO A 61 19.06 -3.61 3.20
C PRO A 61 18.30 -4.88 2.80
N ASP A 62 18.76 -6.04 3.26
CA ASP A 62 18.06 -7.31 2.99
C ASP A 62 16.71 -7.32 3.71
N LEU A 63 15.64 -7.02 2.97
CA LEU A 63 14.27 -6.92 3.49
C LEU A 63 13.71 -8.27 3.98
N THR A 64 14.40 -9.39 3.73
CA THR A 64 14.03 -10.69 4.34
C THR A 64 14.42 -10.79 5.81
N ARG A 65 15.28 -9.88 6.29
CA ARG A 65 15.79 -9.84 7.66
C ARG A 65 14.94 -8.94 8.57
N PRO A 66 15.05 -9.09 9.90
CA PRO A 66 14.49 -8.13 10.83
C PRO A 66 14.97 -6.69 10.53
N PRO A 67 14.12 -5.67 10.73
CA PRO A 67 12.74 -5.77 11.23
C PRO A 67 11.71 -6.14 10.15
N PHE A 68 12.05 -6.06 8.87
CA PHE A 68 11.10 -6.15 7.75
C PHE A 68 10.44 -7.52 7.61
N LYS A 69 11.24 -8.60 7.59
CA LYS A 69 10.75 -9.99 7.41
C LYS A 69 9.79 -10.13 6.22
N MET A 70 10.18 -9.58 5.07
CA MET A 70 9.44 -9.66 3.82
C MET A 70 9.85 -10.88 3.00
N THR A 71 9.09 -11.24 1.96
CA THR A 71 9.41 -12.37 1.06
C THR A 71 10.56 -12.10 0.10
N SER A 72 10.93 -10.83 -0.10
CA SER A 72 11.90 -10.40 -1.12
C SER A 72 13.05 -9.62 -0.49
N LYS A 73 14.21 -9.59 -1.14
CA LYS A 73 15.42 -8.97 -0.59
C LYS A 73 15.46 -7.46 -0.74
N GLY A 74 14.79 -6.91 -1.74
CA GLY A 74 14.78 -5.48 -2.04
C GLY A 74 13.71 -5.11 -3.06
N PHE A 75 13.81 -3.91 -3.62
CA PHE A 75 12.83 -3.36 -4.56
C PHE A 75 13.15 -3.63 -6.03
N GLY A 76 14.38 -4.00 -6.38
CA GLY A 76 14.84 -4.19 -7.75
C GLY A 76 14.93 -2.88 -8.55
N PRO A 77 15.73 -2.85 -9.63
CA PRO A 77 15.89 -1.66 -10.48
C PRO A 77 14.70 -1.42 -11.43
N ASP A 78 13.69 -2.29 -11.40
CA ASP A 78 12.61 -2.35 -12.39
C ASP A 78 11.21 -2.13 -11.76
N LEU A 79 11.18 -1.43 -10.62
CA LEU A 79 9.98 -1.11 -9.85
C LEU A 79 8.88 -0.48 -10.71
N ARG A 80 7.66 -0.96 -10.51
CA ARG A 80 6.42 -0.53 -11.17
C ARG A 80 5.34 -0.35 -10.13
N ILE A 81 4.37 0.50 -10.40
CA ILE A 81 3.19 0.64 -9.56
C ILE A 81 1.98 0.02 -10.25
N ALA A 82 1.20 -0.75 -9.50
CA ALA A 82 -0.13 -1.17 -9.89
C ALA A 82 -1.17 -0.48 -8.99
N GLU A 83 -1.97 0.39 -9.58
CA GLU A 83 -3.12 1.07 -8.97
C GLU A 83 -4.38 0.27 -9.32
N VAL A 84 -4.81 -0.60 -8.41
CA VAL A 84 -5.88 -1.59 -8.67
C VAL A 84 -7.18 -1.16 -8.01
N GLY A 85 -8.28 -1.15 -8.77
CA GLY A 85 -9.61 -0.84 -8.24
C GLY A 85 -9.67 0.59 -7.72
N GLY A 86 -10.13 0.78 -6.49
CA GLY A 86 -10.14 2.09 -5.83
C GLY A 86 -11.23 2.19 -4.77
N VAL A 87 -11.23 3.29 -4.01
CA VAL A 87 -12.23 3.52 -2.95
C VAL A 87 -13.66 3.62 -3.53
N GLY A 88 -13.80 3.92 -4.82
CA GLY A 88 -15.09 3.83 -5.54
C GLY A 88 -15.73 2.42 -5.54
N ASN A 89 -14.99 1.38 -5.17
CA ASN A 89 -15.53 0.03 -4.94
C ASN A 89 -16.08 -0.15 -3.51
N LEU A 90 -15.76 0.75 -2.58
CA LEU A 90 -16.27 0.76 -1.20
C LEU A 90 -17.43 1.76 -1.05
N TYR A 91 -17.32 2.94 -1.65
CA TYR A 91 -18.27 4.03 -1.54
C TYR A 91 -18.61 4.63 -2.91
N PRO A 92 -19.87 5.02 -3.20
CA PRO A 92 -21.05 4.91 -2.33
C PRO A 92 -21.63 3.50 -2.24
N ARG A 93 -21.33 2.65 -3.22
CA ARG A 93 -21.83 1.27 -3.28
C ARG A 93 -20.72 0.29 -2.98
N ILE A 94 -20.97 -0.65 -2.06
CA ILE A 94 -20.00 -1.67 -1.66
C ILE A 94 -20.01 -2.80 -2.70
N ARG A 95 -18.97 -2.84 -3.54
CA ARG A 95 -18.79 -3.82 -4.62
C ARG A 95 -17.99 -5.04 -4.15
N ARG A 96 -18.63 -5.87 -3.33
CA ARG A 96 -18.03 -7.10 -2.76
C ARG A 96 -17.58 -8.12 -3.82
N ASP A 97 -18.04 -7.98 -5.05
CA ASP A 97 -17.68 -8.79 -6.22
C ASP A 97 -16.32 -8.42 -6.82
N LYS A 98 -15.76 -7.25 -6.46
CA LYS A 98 -14.45 -6.78 -6.91
C LYS A 98 -13.34 -7.50 -6.18
N LEU A 99 -12.90 -8.61 -6.78
CA LEU A 99 -11.84 -9.47 -6.29
C LEU A 99 -10.69 -9.48 -7.28
N TYR A 100 -9.48 -9.51 -6.75
CA TYR A 100 -8.26 -9.46 -7.53
C TYR A 100 -7.25 -10.50 -7.05
N ASN A 101 -6.16 -10.66 -7.78
CA ASN A 101 -5.13 -11.64 -7.46
C ASN A 101 -3.72 -11.11 -7.77
N LEU A 102 -2.85 -11.09 -6.76
CA LEU A 102 -1.49 -10.54 -6.84
C LEU A 102 -0.66 -11.16 -7.97
N LYS A 103 -0.80 -12.47 -8.24
CA LYS A 103 -0.08 -13.13 -9.34
C LYS A 103 -0.54 -12.62 -10.70
N SER A 104 -1.85 -12.44 -10.86
CA SER A 104 -2.42 -11.88 -12.09
C SER A 104 -2.01 -10.42 -12.30
N ILE A 105 -1.87 -9.64 -11.23
CA ILE A 105 -1.33 -8.27 -11.28
C ILE A 105 0.13 -8.30 -11.75
N CYS A 106 0.96 -9.19 -11.22
CA CYS A 106 2.33 -9.42 -11.69
C CYS A 106 2.39 -9.74 -13.19
N ASP A 107 1.54 -10.65 -13.66
CA ASP A 107 1.45 -10.99 -15.09
C ASP A 107 1.10 -9.78 -15.94
N LEU A 108 0.12 -8.97 -15.51
CA LEU A 108 -0.29 -7.75 -16.22
C LEU A 108 0.77 -6.65 -16.21
N CYS A 109 1.54 -6.57 -15.12
CA CYS A 109 2.63 -5.61 -14.98
C CYS A 109 3.90 -6.05 -15.69
N ASP A 110 3.83 -7.00 -16.64
CA ASP A 110 4.97 -7.56 -17.39
C ASP A 110 6.09 -8.12 -16.46
N LEU A 111 5.72 -8.69 -15.31
CA LEU A 111 6.59 -9.33 -14.31
C LEU A 111 5.94 -10.60 -13.74
N PRO A 112 5.76 -11.67 -14.54
CA PRO A 112 5.03 -12.86 -14.10
C PRO A 112 5.61 -13.51 -12.85
N ASN A 113 6.94 -13.46 -12.65
CA ASN A 113 7.62 -14.00 -11.47
C ASN A 113 8.02 -12.90 -10.47
N GLY A 114 7.38 -11.73 -10.56
CA GLY A 114 7.72 -10.57 -9.76
C GLY A 114 7.42 -10.75 -8.26
N SER A 115 8.04 -9.87 -7.50
CA SER A 115 7.73 -9.58 -6.12
C SER A 115 6.71 -8.46 -6.03
N VAL A 116 5.84 -8.53 -5.02
CA VAL A 116 4.78 -7.55 -4.78
C VAL A 116 4.72 -7.19 -3.31
N PHE A 117 4.61 -5.89 -3.03
CA PHE A 117 4.22 -5.41 -1.70
C PHE A 117 3.35 -4.16 -1.79
N GLY A 118 2.66 -3.82 -0.70
CA GLY A 118 1.90 -2.58 -0.60
C GLY A 118 0.56 -2.72 0.11
N PRO A 119 -0.13 -1.60 0.35
CA PRO A 119 -1.42 -1.60 1.04
C PRO A 119 -2.60 -1.99 0.16
N GLY A 120 -3.66 -2.50 0.79
CA GLY A 120 -4.94 -2.75 0.13
C GLY A 120 -5.99 -3.35 1.08
N ALA A 121 -7.14 -3.73 0.54
CA ALA A 121 -8.14 -4.49 1.29
C ALA A 121 -7.95 -6.00 1.06
N GLY A 122 -7.93 -6.79 2.14
CA GLY A 122 -7.51 -8.19 2.10
C GLY A 122 -8.53 -9.17 1.53
N PRO A 123 -8.16 -10.47 1.45
CA PRO A 123 -9.00 -11.51 0.88
C PRO A 123 -10.14 -11.93 1.81
N ARG A 124 -11.18 -11.10 1.90
CA ARG A 124 -12.38 -11.41 2.69
C ARG A 124 -12.96 -12.81 2.41
N THR A 125 -12.85 -13.29 1.17
CA THR A 125 -13.39 -14.60 0.78
C THR A 125 -12.69 -15.81 1.42
N SER A 126 -11.45 -15.65 1.90
CA SER A 126 -10.73 -16.69 2.66
C SER A 126 -10.64 -16.35 4.14
N VAL A 127 -10.50 -15.07 4.48
CA VAL A 127 -10.46 -14.58 5.88
C VAL A 127 -11.84 -14.66 6.57
N GLY A 128 -12.93 -14.58 5.80
CA GLY A 128 -14.32 -14.64 6.28
C GLY A 128 -14.94 -13.29 6.61
N VAL A 129 -14.12 -12.26 6.85
CA VAL A 129 -14.53 -10.88 7.15
C VAL A 129 -13.65 -9.89 6.37
N ASN A 130 -14.11 -8.65 6.24
CA ASN A 130 -13.28 -7.57 5.71
C ASN A 130 -12.02 -7.36 6.57
N CYS A 131 -10.93 -6.96 5.94
CA CYS A 131 -9.65 -6.77 6.60
C CYS A 131 -8.75 -5.80 5.82
N GLU A 132 -7.86 -5.12 6.53
CA GLU A 132 -6.71 -4.45 5.93
C GLU A 132 -5.69 -5.47 5.46
N MET A 133 -4.94 -5.14 4.41
CA MET A 133 -3.88 -5.98 3.85
C MET A 133 -2.58 -5.21 3.73
N VAL A 134 -1.50 -5.81 4.21
CA VAL A 134 -0.13 -5.47 3.80
C VAL A 134 0.35 -6.60 2.89
N ALA A 135 0.22 -6.38 1.58
CA ALA A 135 0.64 -7.36 0.59
C ALA A 135 2.15 -7.61 0.70
N ASP A 136 2.50 -8.88 0.59
CA ASP A 136 3.89 -9.36 0.52
C ASP A 136 3.88 -10.72 -0.19
N ALA A 137 4.43 -10.77 -1.40
CA ALA A 137 4.53 -11.97 -2.20
C ALA A 137 5.79 -11.96 -3.08
N ASN A 138 6.32 -13.15 -3.35
CA ASN A 138 7.41 -13.37 -4.29
C ASN A 138 7.07 -14.58 -5.16
N PHE A 139 6.67 -14.32 -6.41
CA PHE A 139 6.24 -15.38 -7.31
C PHE A 139 7.38 -16.15 -7.98
N SER A 140 8.62 -15.64 -7.93
CA SER A 140 9.80 -16.42 -8.30
C SER A 140 10.07 -17.58 -7.33
N GLN A 141 9.65 -17.41 -6.06
CA GLN A 141 9.75 -18.42 -5.01
C GLN A 141 8.43 -19.15 -4.74
N GLY A 142 7.33 -18.70 -5.35
CA GLY A 142 5.99 -19.23 -5.08
C GLY A 142 5.47 -18.91 -3.68
N THR A 143 5.97 -17.83 -3.06
CA THR A 143 5.67 -17.48 -1.66
C THR A 143 4.68 -16.31 -1.60
N VAL A 144 3.66 -16.43 -0.75
CA VAL A 144 2.76 -15.34 -0.34
C VAL A 144 2.77 -15.29 1.18
N ASN A 145 3.15 -14.15 1.75
CA ASN A 145 3.30 -13.93 3.19
C ASN A 145 2.60 -12.64 3.62
N THR A 146 1.41 -12.43 3.07
CA THR A 146 0.65 -11.19 3.25
C THR A 146 0.13 -11.10 4.67
N ARG A 147 0.30 -9.94 5.30
CA ARG A 147 -0.24 -9.67 6.64
C ARG A 147 -1.62 -9.03 6.49
N ILE A 148 -2.54 -9.38 7.39
CA ILE A 148 -3.88 -8.81 7.42
C ILE A 148 -4.25 -8.34 8.82
N GLY A 149 -5.05 -7.27 8.89
CA GLY A 149 -5.65 -6.77 10.12
C GLY A 149 -7.16 -6.86 10.04
N LYS A 150 -7.79 -7.54 11.01
CA LYS A 150 -9.26 -7.66 11.08
C LYS A 150 -9.78 -7.34 12.47
N ILE A 151 -10.98 -6.78 12.53
CA ILE A 151 -11.65 -6.47 13.79
C ILE A 151 -11.98 -7.76 14.57
N SER A 152 -11.72 -7.74 15.88
CA SER A 152 -12.05 -8.81 16.83
C SER A 152 -12.54 -8.19 18.14
N GLY A 153 -13.86 -8.27 18.38
CA GLY A 153 -14.50 -7.59 19.50
C GLY A 153 -14.24 -6.08 19.46
N ASP A 154 -13.78 -5.51 20.58
CA ASP A 154 -13.44 -4.10 20.69
C ASP A 154 -12.00 -3.78 20.24
N SER A 155 -11.26 -4.75 19.68
CA SER A 155 -9.91 -4.56 19.16
C SER A 155 -9.79 -5.09 17.71
N PHE A 156 -8.56 -5.35 17.29
CA PHE A 156 -8.21 -6.02 16.04
C PHE A 156 -7.18 -7.12 16.31
N VAL A 157 -6.95 -7.98 15.32
CA VAL A 157 -5.92 -9.02 15.34
C VAL A 157 -5.14 -9.00 14.03
N GLN A 158 -3.82 -9.19 14.14
CA GLN A 158 -2.94 -9.43 13.01
C GLN A 158 -2.85 -10.92 12.70
N GLU A 159 -2.99 -11.28 11.43
CA GLU A 159 -2.76 -12.62 10.93
C GLU A 159 -1.91 -12.58 9.65
N THR A 160 -1.38 -13.74 9.25
CA THR A 160 -0.68 -13.92 7.98
C THR A 160 -1.44 -14.90 7.10
N THR A 161 -1.56 -14.60 5.81
CA THR A 161 -2.23 -15.44 4.82
C THR A 161 -1.32 -15.75 3.63
N CYS A 162 -1.48 -16.94 3.09
CA CYS A 162 -0.88 -17.36 1.82
C CYS A 162 -1.85 -17.23 0.63
N ASP A 163 -3.05 -16.68 0.83
CA ASP A 163 -3.99 -16.41 -0.25
C ASP A 163 -3.51 -15.19 -1.07
N PRO A 164 -3.20 -15.35 -2.37
CA PRO A 164 -2.80 -14.25 -3.24
C PRO A 164 -3.95 -13.33 -3.63
N CYS A 165 -5.19 -13.62 -3.23
CA CYS A 165 -6.34 -12.81 -3.58
C CYS A 165 -6.43 -11.57 -2.69
N PHE A 166 -7.15 -10.55 -3.17
CA PHE A 166 -7.51 -9.36 -2.40
C PHE A 166 -8.82 -8.76 -2.93
N GLY A 167 -9.41 -7.82 -2.20
CA GLY A 167 -10.70 -7.21 -2.57
C GLY A 167 -10.60 -5.71 -2.76
N LEU A 168 -11.62 -5.11 -3.37
CA LEU A 168 -11.86 -3.66 -3.50
C LEU A 168 -10.78 -2.83 -4.20
N LEU A 169 -9.59 -2.75 -3.61
CA LEU A 169 -8.48 -1.90 -4.05
C LEU A 169 -7.14 -2.41 -3.51
N ALA A 170 -6.07 -2.06 -4.23
CA ALA A 170 -4.72 -2.12 -3.73
C ALA A 170 -3.82 -1.13 -4.47
N ASN A 171 -2.80 -0.63 -3.77
CA ASN A 171 -1.75 0.20 -4.32
C ASN A 171 -0.46 -0.58 -4.14
N LEU A 172 0.07 -1.15 -5.22
CA LEU A 172 1.08 -2.20 -5.15
C LEU A 172 2.37 -1.77 -5.84
N ALA A 173 3.48 -2.00 -5.19
CA ALA A 173 4.80 -2.05 -5.78
C ALA A 173 5.03 -3.43 -6.40
N VAL A 174 5.42 -3.49 -7.67
CA VAL A 174 5.72 -4.73 -8.40
C VAL A 174 7.12 -4.63 -9.00
N SER A 175 7.96 -5.63 -8.75
CA SER A 175 9.36 -5.61 -9.22
C SER A 175 10.00 -6.99 -9.31
N SER A 176 11.28 -7.07 -9.66
CA SER A 176 12.09 -8.28 -9.59
C SER A 176 12.43 -8.75 -8.16
N GLY A 177 12.24 -7.92 -7.13
CA GLY A 177 12.53 -8.25 -5.73
C GLY A 177 14.02 -8.36 -5.37
N GLN A 178 14.89 -7.94 -6.28
CA GLN A 178 16.35 -7.95 -6.11
C GLN A 178 16.82 -6.75 -5.28
N THR A 179 18.08 -6.77 -4.83
CA THR A 179 18.68 -5.59 -4.21
C THR A 179 19.11 -4.59 -5.30
N ASN A 180 19.06 -3.29 -4.97
CA ASN A 180 19.47 -2.17 -5.79
C ASN A 180 19.86 -0.99 -4.86
N GLN A 181 20.41 0.08 -5.43
CA GLN A 181 20.56 1.33 -4.67
C GLN A 181 19.20 2.00 -4.45
N VAL A 182 18.99 2.52 -3.26
CA VAL A 182 17.73 3.12 -2.80
C VAL A 182 18.01 4.40 -2.04
N LEU A 183 16.97 5.22 -1.87
CA LEU A 183 17.02 6.37 -0.98
C LEU A 183 16.70 5.93 0.43
N LYS A 184 17.66 6.08 1.34
CA LYS A 184 17.44 6.02 2.78
C LYS A 184 17.05 7.41 3.26
N ILE A 185 15.90 7.49 3.92
CA ILE A 185 15.32 8.71 4.47
C ILE A 185 15.16 8.50 5.97
N VAL A 186 15.91 9.25 6.76
CA VAL A 186 15.74 9.33 8.21
C VAL A 186 15.10 10.67 8.53
N ALA A 187 14.09 10.67 9.39
CA ALA A 187 13.39 11.90 9.78
C ALA A 187 12.93 11.82 11.24
N ARG A 188 13.04 12.94 11.97
CA ARG A 188 12.64 13.09 13.37
C ARG A 188 12.03 14.46 13.60
N ASN A 189 11.32 14.61 14.72
CA ASN A 189 10.79 15.89 15.18
C ASN A 189 9.90 16.56 14.10
N ARG A 190 8.74 15.97 13.83
CA ARG A 190 7.78 16.45 12.82
C ARG A 190 7.27 17.85 13.18
N LEU A 191 7.34 18.78 12.23
CA LEU A 191 7.03 20.20 12.43
C LEU A 191 5.64 20.63 11.92
N THR A 192 4.96 19.76 11.16
CA THR A 192 3.70 20.07 10.47
C THR A 192 2.69 18.94 10.65
N ASP A 193 1.44 19.13 10.24
CA ASP A 193 0.42 18.07 10.24
C ASP A 193 0.58 17.03 9.10
N TYR A 194 1.68 17.08 8.35
CA TYR A 194 1.94 16.14 7.27
C TYR A 194 2.66 14.92 7.82
N SER A 195 2.05 13.74 7.64
CA SER A 195 2.70 12.48 7.99
C SER A 195 3.98 12.26 7.17
N PHE A 196 4.83 11.33 7.61
CA PHE A 196 6.06 10.98 6.89
C PHE A 196 5.86 10.69 5.38
N PRO A 197 4.94 9.81 4.95
CA PRO A 197 4.68 9.61 3.51
C PRO A 197 4.11 10.88 2.84
N HIS A 198 3.31 11.68 3.54
CA HIS A 198 2.73 12.91 2.99
C HIS A 198 3.77 14.00 2.75
N ALA A 199 4.75 14.12 3.65
CA ALA A 199 5.88 15.03 3.47
C ALA A 199 6.71 14.66 2.23
N ILE A 200 6.96 13.35 2.01
CA ILE A 200 7.63 12.86 0.80
C ILE A 200 6.78 13.17 -0.45
N GLN A 201 5.48 12.89 -0.39
CA GLN A 201 4.55 13.20 -1.47
C GLN A 201 4.60 14.69 -1.85
N GLN A 202 4.56 15.57 -0.85
CA GLN A 202 4.57 17.00 -1.07
C GLN A 202 5.91 17.51 -1.59
N ALA A 203 7.03 16.96 -1.10
CA ALA A 203 8.36 17.27 -1.63
C ALA A 203 8.46 16.96 -3.14
N LEU A 204 7.96 15.79 -3.56
CA LEU A 204 7.90 15.42 -4.97
C LEU A 204 6.99 16.35 -5.77
N PHE A 205 5.80 16.67 -5.25
CA PHE A 205 4.88 17.61 -5.90
C PHE A 205 5.49 19.01 -6.04
N ASN A 206 6.18 19.49 -5.01
CA ASN A 206 6.80 20.79 -5.00
C ASN A 206 7.88 20.92 -6.07
N HIS A 207 8.66 19.87 -6.29
CA HIS A 207 9.69 19.90 -7.31
C HIS A 207 9.14 19.64 -8.72
N TYR A 208 8.43 18.51 -8.91
CA TYR A 208 8.06 18.01 -10.23
C TYR A 208 6.73 18.57 -10.76
N ARG A 209 5.91 19.18 -9.89
CA ARG A 209 4.63 19.82 -10.22
C ARG A 209 3.70 18.86 -10.96
N ALA A 210 3.32 19.18 -12.20
CA ALA A 210 2.41 18.39 -13.01
C ALA A 210 3.05 17.12 -13.59
N LYS A 211 4.37 16.93 -13.46
CA LYS A 211 5.04 15.69 -13.90
C LYS A 211 4.85 14.62 -12.84
N LEU A 212 4.25 13.50 -13.27
CA LEU A 212 4.00 12.37 -12.38
C LEU A 212 5.30 11.60 -12.09
N VAL A 213 5.73 11.69 -10.84
CA VAL A 213 6.75 10.82 -10.23
C VAL A 213 6.02 9.95 -9.22
N SER A 214 6.24 8.64 -9.28
CA SER A 214 5.70 7.70 -8.30
C SER A 214 6.84 6.97 -7.63
N MET A 215 6.70 6.70 -6.34
CA MET A 215 7.68 5.97 -5.54
C MET A 215 6.96 4.93 -4.70
N ALA A 216 7.68 3.88 -4.35
CA ALA A 216 7.25 2.96 -3.31
C ALA A 216 8.44 2.60 -2.42
N GLY A 217 8.13 2.15 -1.21
CA GLY A 217 9.16 1.81 -0.26
C GLY A 217 8.60 1.22 1.02
N VAL A 218 9.52 0.90 1.91
CA VAL A 218 9.20 0.50 3.28
C VAL A 218 9.87 1.44 4.26
N PHE A 219 9.19 1.77 5.34
CA PHE A 219 9.78 2.54 6.43
C PHE A 219 9.42 1.94 7.78
N VAL A 220 10.30 2.17 8.74
CA VAL A 220 10.09 1.82 10.14
C VAL A 220 9.83 3.12 10.90
N GLN A 221 8.67 3.24 11.53
CA GLN A 221 8.49 4.19 12.62
C GLN A 221 9.12 3.53 13.86
N LYS A 222 10.28 4.03 14.28
CA LYS A 222 11.10 3.43 15.36
C LYS A 222 10.62 3.83 16.75
N SER A 223 10.04 5.02 16.88
CA SER A 223 9.53 5.60 18.13
C SER A 223 8.28 6.44 17.88
N GLY A 224 7.56 6.76 18.96
CA GLY A 224 6.24 7.39 18.90
C GLY A 224 5.13 6.40 18.55
N ASP A 225 3.92 6.70 18.96
CA ASP A 225 2.72 5.96 18.58
C ASP A 225 2.21 6.46 17.22
N ALA A 226 1.33 5.69 16.59
CA ALA A 226 0.69 6.04 15.33
C ALA A 226 -0.82 5.89 15.41
N LYS A 227 -1.52 6.74 14.68
CA LYS A 227 -2.95 6.56 14.40
C LYS A 227 -3.10 5.62 13.22
N ILE A 228 -3.83 4.53 13.43
CA ILE A 228 -4.21 3.60 12.38
C ILE A 228 -5.73 3.42 12.31
N HIS A 229 -6.23 2.85 11.22
CA HIS A 229 -7.55 2.21 11.23
C HIS A 229 -7.49 0.75 10.78
N VAL A 230 -8.52 0.01 11.18
CA VAL A 230 -8.86 -1.31 10.64
C VAL A 230 -10.34 -1.29 10.28
N MET A 231 -10.66 -1.56 9.02
CA MET A 231 -12.05 -1.64 8.58
C MET A 231 -12.79 -2.79 9.28
N PRO A 232 -14.01 -2.54 9.82
CA PRO A 232 -14.93 -3.61 10.21
C PRO A 232 -15.41 -4.42 8.98
N ASP A 233 -16.18 -5.49 9.22
CA ASP A 233 -16.91 -6.12 8.10
C ASP A 233 -17.93 -5.14 7.50
N PHE A 234 -18.28 -5.39 6.23
CA PHE A 234 -19.15 -4.50 5.50
C PHE A 234 -20.53 -4.36 6.17
N PRO A 235 -21.09 -3.14 6.25
CA PRO A 235 -22.45 -2.94 6.73
C PRO A 235 -23.47 -3.69 5.87
N GLU A 236 -24.66 -3.93 6.42
CA GLU A 236 -25.75 -4.62 5.70
C GLU A 236 -26.24 -3.85 4.48
N ARG A 237 -26.13 -2.52 4.51
CA ARG A 237 -26.51 -1.61 3.42
C ARG A 237 -25.32 -0.77 2.96
N ASP A 238 -25.47 -0.21 1.77
CA ASP A 238 -24.54 0.80 1.25
C ASP A 238 -24.54 2.08 2.11
N PHE A 239 -23.43 2.81 2.07
CA PHE A 239 -23.29 4.09 2.76
C PHE A 239 -24.14 5.16 2.09
N SER A 240 -24.84 5.95 2.90
CA SER A 240 -25.70 7.04 2.40
C SER A 240 -24.91 8.32 2.08
N CYS A 241 -23.82 8.54 2.81
CA CYS A 241 -22.93 9.68 2.64
C CYS A 241 -21.51 9.34 3.12
N TRP A 242 -20.57 10.23 2.83
CA TRP A 242 -19.17 10.03 3.21
C TRP A 242 -18.94 10.08 4.73
N ASP A 243 -19.71 10.87 5.47
CA ASP A 243 -19.66 10.87 6.95
C ASP A 243 -19.96 9.49 7.55
N GLU A 244 -20.89 8.75 6.95
CA GLU A 244 -21.24 7.41 7.39
C GLU A 244 -20.08 6.42 7.17
N GLU A 245 -19.40 6.51 6.02
CA GLU A 245 -18.21 5.70 5.74
C GLU A 245 -17.07 6.03 6.72
N ARG A 246 -16.82 7.32 6.98
CA ARG A 246 -15.80 7.75 7.95
C ARG A 246 -16.10 7.27 9.37
N ALA A 247 -17.36 7.34 9.80
CA ALA A 247 -17.79 6.89 11.12
C ALA A 247 -17.74 5.36 11.27
N TRP A 248 -17.83 4.62 10.17
CA TRP A 248 -17.70 3.16 10.16
C TRP A 248 -16.26 2.70 10.39
N LEU A 249 -15.26 3.46 9.95
CA LEU A 249 -13.85 3.13 10.18
C LEU A 249 -13.49 3.14 11.67
N ARG A 250 -12.91 2.06 12.15
CA ARG A 250 -12.45 1.95 13.54
C ARG A 250 -10.99 2.33 13.64
N HIS A 251 -10.72 3.40 14.39
CA HIS A 251 -9.40 3.94 14.59
C HIS A 251 -8.77 3.42 15.88
N PHE A 252 -7.47 3.18 15.84
CA PHE A 252 -6.70 2.67 16.96
C PHE A 252 -5.37 3.41 17.08
N LYS A 253 -4.79 3.31 18.28
CA LYS A 253 -3.41 3.67 18.52
C LYS A 253 -2.54 2.43 18.33
N ALA A 254 -1.54 2.51 17.46
CA ALA A 254 -0.51 1.49 17.30
C ALA A 254 0.81 1.99 17.90
N THR A 255 1.62 1.10 18.44
CA THR A 255 2.89 1.45 19.11
C THR A 255 4.08 1.09 18.25
N SER A 256 5.12 1.92 18.25
CA SER A 256 6.38 1.57 17.58
C SER A 256 7.10 0.39 18.26
N PRO A 257 7.93 -0.38 17.51
CA PRO A 257 8.28 -0.19 16.11
C PRO A 257 7.21 -0.71 15.13
N LEU A 258 6.84 0.13 14.16
CA LEU A 258 5.91 -0.22 13.08
C LEU A 258 6.63 -0.29 11.74
N ILE A 259 6.45 -1.39 11.00
CA ILE A 259 6.94 -1.56 9.64
C ILE A 259 5.82 -1.17 8.69
N CYS A 260 6.07 -0.19 7.84
CA CYS A 260 5.09 0.43 6.97
C CYS A 260 5.46 0.22 5.50
N CYS A 261 4.52 -0.24 4.68
CA CYS A 261 4.67 -0.34 3.23
C CYS A 261 3.88 0.77 2.57
N SER A 262 4.54 1.58 1.73
CA SER A 262 3.95 2.80 1.17
C SER A 262 4.08 2.87 -0.35
N VAL A 263 3.03 3.40 -0.98
CA VAL A 263 3.02 3.82 -2.39
C VAL A 263 2.61 5.28 -2.44
N ILE A 264 3.38 6.09 -3.17
CA ILE A 264 3.30 7.55 -3.20
C ILE A 264 3.32 8.05 -4.65
N HIS A 265 2.49 9.04 -4.97
CA HIS A 265 2.43 9.71 -6.26
C HIS A 265 2.51 11.23 -6.06
N SER A 266 3.38 11.91 -6.81
CA SER A 266 3.52 13.38 -6.74
C SER A 266 2.21 14.10 -7.10
N VAL A 267 1.46 13.60 -8.08
CA VAL A 267 0.24 14.24 -8.58
C VAL A 267 -0.73 13.19 -9.13
N ASN A 268 -2.01 13.54 -9.24
CA ASN A 268 -3.00 12.71 -9.94
C ASN A 268 -3.26 13.31 -11.32
N PRO A 269 -2.89 12.64 -12.43
CA PRO A 269 -3.04 13.18 -13.78
C PRO A 269 -4.46 12.99 -14.36
N GLY A 270 -5.47 12.75 -13.51
CA GLY A 270 -6.85 12.54 -13.92
C GLY A 270 -7.27 11.07 -14.08
N ILE A 271 -6.52 10.13 -13.49
CA ILE A 271 -6.79 8.68 -13.53
C ILE A 271 -7.17 8.10 -12.16
N ASP A 272 -7.62 8.98 -11.26
CA ASP A 272 -8.08 8.65 -9.92
C ASP A 272 -7.04 7.86 -9.09
N LEU A 273 -5.81 8.36 -9.08
CA LEU A 273 -4.75 7.84 -8.21
C LEU A 273 -5.00 8.23 -6.76
N ARG A 274 -4.76 7.28 -5.85
CA ARG A 274 -4.60 7.57 -4.45
C ARG A 274 -3.18 8.07 -4.17
N LEU A 275 -3.01 9.38 -4.01
CA LEU A 275 -1.69 10.05 -3.92
C LEU A 275 -0.75 9.46 -2.88
N GLU A 276 -1.29 8.97 -1.78
CA GLU A 276 -0.55 8.22 -0.78
C GLU A 276 -1.41 7.12 -0.18
N HIS A 277 -0.80 5.95 -0.02
CA HIS A 277 -1.39 4.85 0.70
C HIS A 277 -0.30 4.12 1.46
N THR A 278 -0.48 3.97 2.77
CA THR A 278 0.45 3.26 3.65
C THR A 278 -0.33 2.34 4.58
N HIS A 279 0.02 1.06 4.60
CA HIS A 279 -0.40 0.13 5.65
C HIS A 279 0.82 -0.32 6.44
N CYS A 280 0.63 -0.64 7.71
CA CYS A 280 1.69 -1.06 8.61
C CYS A 280 1.40 -2.39 9.30
N TYR A 281 2.46 -2.99 9.84
CA TYR A 281 2.42 -4.17 10.68
C TYR A 281 3.54 -4.14 11.72
N SER A 282 3.48 -5.02 12.72
CA SER A 282 4.55 -5.18 13.71
C SER A 282 4.75 -6.62 14.17
N ASP A 283 5.84 -6.84 14.90
CA ASP A 283 6.12 -8.13 15.57
C ASP A 283 5.28 -8.33 16.85
N HIS A 284 4.64 -7.29 17.36
CA HIS A 284 3.76 -7.33 18.54
C HIS A 284 2.27 -7.28 18.19
N GLY A 285 1.92 -7.41 16.90
CA GLY A 285 0.55 -7.63 16.45
C GLY A 285 -0.24 -6.38 16.08
N ASP A 286 0.40 -5.22 15.99
CA ASP A 286 -0.23 -4.00 15.46
C ASP A 286 -0.25 -4.05 13.93
N VAL A 287 -1.40 -3.76 13.32
CA VAL A 287 -1.58 -3.81 11.86
C VAL A 287 -2.73 -2.90 11.43
N GLY A 288 -2.59 -2.23 10.29
CA GLY A 288 -3.71 -1.50 9.70
C GLY A 288 -3.29 -0.41 8.74
N HIS A 289 -4.26 0.45 8.41
CA HIS A 289 -4.06 1.63 7.59
C HIS A 289 -3.41 2.75 8.39
N TYR A 290 -2.23 3.20 7.99
CA TYR A 290 -1.47 4.26 8.67
C TYR A 290 -1.97 5.65 8.28
N TYR A 291 -2.19 6.53 9.27
CA TYR A 291 -2.46 7.94 9.04
C TYR A 291 -1.24 8.82 9.30
N ILE A 292 -0.78 8.83 10.54
CA ILE A 292 0.22 9.77 11.06
C ILE A 292 0.75 9.28 12.41
N ASP A 293 1.95 9.71 12.79
CA ASP A 293 2.40 9.59 14.18
C ASP A 293 1.58 10.48 15.12
N LEU A 294 1.51 10.08 16.38
CA LEU A 294 0.80 10.81 17.44
C LEU A 294 1.76 11.63 18.33
N ASP A 295 3.07 11.40 18.20
CA ASP A 295 4.10 11.98 19.06
C ASP A 295 5.14 12.73 18.21
N PRO A 296 4.78 13.86 17.57
CA PRO A 296 5.59 14.54 16.55
C PRO A 296 7.02 14.85 17.00
N GLU A 297 7.20 15.25 18.26
CA GLU A 297 8.50 15.63 18.83
C GLU A 297 9.45 14.45 19.02
N THR A 298 8.92 13.23 19.15
CA THR A 298 9.71 12.02 19.50
C THR A 298 9.65 10.92 18.44
N ALA A 299 8.79 11.05 17.44
CA ALA A 299 8.70 10.11 16.33
C ALA A 299 10.00 10.10 15.53
N GLU A 300 10.55 8.91 15.30
CA GLU A 300 11.70 8.67 14.43
C GLU A 300 11.28 7.72 13.32
N PHE A 301 11.62 8.09 12.09
CA PHE A 301 11.38 7.31 10.89
C PHE A 301 12.70 6.93 10.23
N GLU A 302 12.77 5.71 9.71
CA GLU A 302 13.80 5.28 8.77
C GLU A 302 13.15 4.54 7.61
N GLY A 303 13.22 5.12 6.42
CA GLY A 303 12.59 4.60 5.21
C GLY A 303 13.56 4.34 4.09
N TYR A 304 13.23 3.35 3.25
CA TYR A 304 13.95 2.97 2.05
C TYR A 304 12.99 3.03 0.88
N PHE A 305 13.27 3.88 -0.11
CA PHE A 305 12.37 4.14 -1.23
C PHE A 305 13.08 4.06 -2.58
N SER A 306 12.31 3.71 -3.61
CA SER A 306 12.75 3.75 -5.01
C SER A 306 11.68 4.38 -5.91
N PRO A 307 12.10 5.11 -6.96
CA PRO A 307 11.20 5.59 -7.99
C PRO A 307 10.72 4.44 -8.86
N ALA A 308 9.48 4.55 -9.34
CA ALA A 308 8.88 3.59 -10.23
C ALA A 308 9.00 4.05 -11.69
N LYS A 309 9.18 3.08 -12.59
CA LYS A 309 9.34 3.31 -14.03
C LYS A 309 8.02 3.40 -14.77
N VAL A 310 7.04 2.60 -14.34
CA VAL A 310 5.76 2.43 -15.03
C VAL A 310 4.64 2.36 -14.01
N LEU A 311 3.51 2.98 -14.33
CA LEU A 311 2.26 2.86 -13.60
C LEU A 311 1.23 2.09 -14.44
N TYR A 312 0.58 1.11 -13.81
CA TYR A 312 -0.53 0.35 -14.37
C TYR A 312 -1.80 0.68 -13.58
N ARG A 313 -2.76 1.34 -14.21
CA ARG A 313 -4.10 1.58 -13.66
C ARG A 313 -5.01 0.43 -14.09
N ILE A 314 -5.48 -0.34 -13.11
CA ILE A 314 -6.19 -1.60 -13.33
C ILE A 314 -7.60 -1.51 -12.72
N ASP A 315 -8.61 -1.81 -13.53
CA ASP A 315 -10.03 -1.70 -13.18
C ASP A 315 -10.39 -0.38 -12.48
N GLN A 316 -10.05 0.73 -13.12
CA GLN A 316 -10.34 2.08 -12.64
C GLN A 316 -11.82 2.23 -12.31
N ILE A 317 -12.06 2.76 -11.13
CA ILE A 317 -13.37 3.19 -10.65
C ILE A 317 -13.22 4.60 -10.13
N ASP A 318 -14.20 5.45 -10.42
CA ASP A 318 -14.21 6.84 -10.00
C ASP A 318 -14.56 6.95 -8.51
N SER A 319 -13.76 7.69 -7.76
CA SER A 319 -14.03 8.06 -6.37
C SER A 319 -15.07 9.18 -6.19
N LYS A 320 -15.70 9.64 -7.31
CA LYS A 320 -16.83 10.59 -7.34
C LYS A 320 -17.79 10.43 -6.15
N GLY A 321 -17.88 11.47 -5.34
CA GLY A 321 -18.73 11.54 -4.15
C GLY A 321 -17.97 11.59 -2.82
N ARG A 322 -16.65 11.32 -2.82
CA ARG A 322 -15.74 11.85 -1.79
C ARG A 322 -15.35 13.26 -2.21
N GLU A 323 -15.97 14.28 -1.62
CA GLU A 323 -15.42 15.64 -1.73
C GLU A 323 -14.00 15.62 -1.16
N LYS A 324 -13.04 16.15 -1.94
CA LYS A 324 -11.63 16.26 -1.55
C LYS A 324 -11.46 17.32 -0.46
#